data_AF-A0A136J7K4-F1
#
_entry.id   AF-A0A136J7K4-F1
#
_cell.length_a   1.000
_cell.length_b   1.000
_cell.length_c   1.000
_cell.angle_alpha   90.00
_cell.angle_beta   90.00
_cell.angle_gamma   90.00
#
_symmetry.space_group_name_H-M   'P 1'
#
loop_
_entity.id
_entity.type
_entity.pdbx_description
1 polymer ?
#
loop_
_entity_poly.entity_id
_entity_poly.type
_entity_poly.pdbx_seq_one_letter_code
_entity_poly.pdbx_strand_id
1 'polypeptide(L)'
;MAAAKGDKIDKIIARLQARIEEGQYYEAQQQTRVVAARYTKAANWPAAIDIIYNVAQSLLKAPGQGGSGGDLSILLVDTYKQAELKPDPTAKGRLLTCLRLFKSEEPTRKKYIGEMIAWSSKFGEYPAGDPELHHVAGSLYAEEHAAYDAERHLILGTKESPEVLARMEYEWFKEDESHMAAQYAARAVLPYLVTANVRAANASYRAFTSALSQDKGTQLNAQDVSSSSADIRIYPSIPLLNFLGLLLLAVQRGGADVYRQLTTKYSTHLREVSSWHEQLELIAEMYFQIQRPRQSNPLMDMMSGFFGGGGGAAKPAPRRPAIGSSMPAAEGLD
;
A
#
# COMPACT_ATOMS: atom_id res chain seq x y z
N MET A 1 25.93 16.97 33.07
CA MET A 1 26.71 16.40 31.95
C MET A 1 25.90 16.16 30.67
N ALA A 2 24.63 15.74 30.74
CA ALA A 2 23.78 15.55 29.55
C ALA A 2 23.49 16.86 28.79
N ALA A 3 23.15 17.94 29.51
CA ALA A 3 22.91 19.27 28.91
C ALA A 3 24.11 19.79 28.10
N ALA A 4 25.32 19.75 28.67
CA ALA A 4 26.54 20.18 27.99
C ALA A 4 26.90 19.33 26.74
N LYS A 5 26.41 18.08 26.65
CA LYS A 5 26.57 17.25 25.45
C LYS A 5 25.54 17.62 24.38
N GLY A 6 24.31 17.95 24.77
CA GLY A 6 23.28 18.51 23.87
C GLY A 6 23.76 19.78 23.18
N ASP A 7 24.26 20.74 23.97
CA ASP A 7 24.81 22.00 23.46
C ASP A 7 25.90 21.82 22.40
N LYS A 8 26.67 20.72 22.47
CA LYS A 8 27.72 20.41 21.50
C LYS A 8 27.13 19.91 20.18
N ILE A 9 26.10 19.07 20.22
CA ILE A 9 25.43 18.56 19.02
C ILE A 9 24.72 19.71 18.30
N ASP A 10 24.02 20.56 19.05
CA ASP A 10 23.32 21.71 18.49
C ASP A 10 24.27 22.69 17.79
N LYS A 11 25.45 22.95 18.39
CA LYS A 11 26.50 23.75 17.74
C LYS A 11 27.04 23.12 16.45
N ILE A 12 27.15 21.80 16.40
CA ILE A 12 27.57 21.08 15.20
C ILE A 12 26.51 21.24 14.09
N ILE A 13 25.23 21.03 14.44
CA ILE A 13 24.10 21.16 13.52
C ILE A 13 24.03 22.59 12.99
N ALA A 14 24.01 23.60 13.86
CA ALA A 14 23.94 25.01 13.48
C ALA A 14 25.08 25.40 12.53
N ARG A 15 26.31 24.94 12.79
CA ARG A 15 27.44 25.20 11.90
C ARG A 15 27.28 24.55 10.52
N LEU A 16 26.74 23.33 10.45
CA LEU A 16 26.51 22.65 9.17
C LEU A 16 25.37 23.31 8.38
N GLN A 17 24.33 23.79 9.07
CA GLN A 17 23.23 24.54 8.47
C GLN A 17 23.68 25.91 7.96
N ALA A 18 24.53 26.63 8.71
CA ALA A 18 25.12 27.88 8.23
C ALA A 18 25.89 27.71 6.90
N ARG A 19 26.62 26.60 6.74
CA ARG A 19 27.28 26.28 5.45
C ARG A 19 26.29 26.10 4.29
N ILE A 20 25.11 25.54 4.56
CA ILE A 20 24.04 25.41 3.56
C ILE A 20 23.53 26.80 3.17
N GLU A 21 23.33 27.69 4.16
CA GLU A 21 22.93 29.08 3.91
C GLU A 21 23.98 29.85 3.09
N GLU A 22 25.26 29.54 3.28
CA GLU A 22 26.37 30.07 2.49
C GLU A 22 26.51 29.43 1.08
N GLY A 23 25.65 28.48 0.72
CA GLY A 23 25.68 27.79 -0.57
C GLY A 23 26.73 26.67 -0.68
N GLN A 24 27.40 26.31 0.42
CA GLN A 24 28.41 25.23 0.49
C GLN A 24 27.75 23.86 0.70
N TYR A 25 26.83 23.49 -0.19
CA TYR A 25 25.96 22.32 -0.01
C TYR A 25 26.72 20.99 0.01
N TYR A 26 27.66 20.82 -0.93
CA TYR A 26 28.45 19.60 -1.03
C TYR A 26 29.35 19.44 0.20
N GLU A 27 30.05 20.50 0.64
CA GLU A 27 30.86 20.43 1.85
C GLU A 27 30.01 20.15 3.09
N ALA A 28 28.84 20.77 3.22
CA ALA A 28 27.92 20.51 4.32
C ALA A 28 27.48 19.04 4.36
N GLN A 29 27.11 18.47 3.21
CA GLN A 29 26.72 17.07 3.09
C GLN A 29 27.87 16.13 3.50
N GLN A 30 29.08 16.32 2.95
CA GLN A 30 30.23 15.46 3.25
C GLN A 30 30.67 15.55 4.71
N GLN A 31 30.73 16.76 5.26
CA GLN A 31 31.05 16.94 6.68
C GLN A 31 30.01 16.28 7.59
N THR A 32 28.73 16.33 7.21
CA THR A 32 27.66 15.64 7.95
C THR A 32 27.91 14.14 7.98
N ARG A 33 28.23 13.52 6.85
CA ARG A 33 28.53 12.07 6.76
C ARG A 33 29.72 11.70 7.66
N VAL A 34 30.80 12.47 7.62
CA VAL A 34 31.99 12.22 8.44
C VAL A 34 31.68 12.34 9.93
N VAL A 35 30.97 13.39 10.34
CA VAL A 35 30.63 13.59 11.75
C VAL A 35 29.66 12.52 12.24
N ALA A 36 28.63 12.20 11.46
CA ALA A 36 27.67 11.15 11.78
C ALA A 36 28.37 9.79 11.93
N ALA A 37 29.24 9.42 10.99
CA ALA A 37 30.01 8.17 11.06
C ALA A 37 30.84 8.04 12.35
N ARG A 38 31.39 9.14 12.86
CA ARG A 38 32.10 9.16 14.14
C ARG A 38 31.17 8.86 15.32
N TYR A 39 29.97 9.43 15.34
CA TYR A 39 28.99 9.18 16.40
C TYR A 39 28.40 7.76 16.30
N THR A 40 28.14 7.27 15.09
CA THR A 40 27.75 5.89 14.81
C THR A 40 28.81 4.90 15.29
N LYS A 41 30.10 5.12 14.99
CA LYS A 41 31.21 4.26 15.47
C LYS A 41 31.31 4.22 17.00
N ALA A 42 30.93 5.30 17.66
CA ALA A 42 30.88 5.40 19.12
C ALA A 42 29.55 4.89 19.72
N ALA A 43 28.67 4.27 18.92
CA ALA A 43 27.33 3.83 19.27
C ALA A 43 26.46 4.94 19.91
N ASN A 44 26.77 6.22 19.63
CA ASN A 44 25.96 7.35 20.07
C ASN A 44 24.91 7.65 18.99
N TRP A 45 23.94 6.76 18.88
CA TRP A 45 22.87 6.80 17.88
C TRP A 45 22.04 8.08 17.93
N PRO A 46 21.59 8.58 19.10
CA PRO A 46 20.79 9.81 19.15
C PRO A 46 21.51 11.01 18.52
N ALA A 47 22.80 11.18 18.80
CA ALA A 47 23.59 12.26 18.22
C ALA A 47 23.77 12.11 16.69
N ALA A 48 24.03 10.89 16.21
CA ALA A 48 24.14 10.64 14.76
C ALA A 48 22.80 10.94 14.05
N ILE A 49 21.70 10.45 14.61
CA ILE A 49 20.34 10.64 14.11
C ILE A 49 19.98 12.12 14.05
N ASP A 50 20.17 12.87 15.15
CA ASP A 50 19.81 14.29 15.18
C ASP A 50 20.64 15.12 14.20
N ILE A 51 21.93 14.82 14.05
CA ILE A 51 22.80 15.51 13.08
C ILE A 51 22.34 15.22 11.65
N ILE A 52 22.13 13.96 11.28
CA ILE A 52 21.70 13.59 9.92
C ILE A 52 20.32 14.18 9.63
N TYR A 53 19.36 14.00 10.54
CA TYR A 53 17.97 14.44 10.35
C TYR A 53 17.85 15.94 10.14
N ASN A 54 18.51 16.76 10.96
CA ASN A 54 18.42 18.21 10.85
C ASN A 54 19.09 18.74 9.56
N VAL A 55 20.25 18.21 9.20
CA VAL A 55 20.96 18.65 7.99
C VAL A 55 20.26 18.15 6.72
N ALA A 56 19.73 16.92 6.72
CA ALA A 56 18.96 16.38 5.60
C ALA A 56 17.77 17.27 5.27
N GLN A 57 16.99 17.70 6.27
CA GLN A 57 15.88 18.63 6.07
C GLN A 57 16.33 19.97 5.49
N SER A 58 17.43 20.55 5.99
CA SER A 58 17.96 21.81 5.46
C SER A 58 18.36 21.68 3.99
N LEU A 59 18.98 20.56 3.59
CA LEU A 59 19.31 20.29 2.20
C LEU A 59 18.07 20.04 1.33
N LEU A 60 17.09 19.27 1.81
CA LEU A 60 15.83 19.04 1.08
C LEU A 60 15.07 20.36 0.82
N LYS A 61 15.14 21.32 1.76
CA LYS A 61 14.56 22.66 1.62
C LYS A 61 15.37 23.57 0.68
N ALA A 62 16.66 23.30 0.49
CA ALA A 62 17.53 24.14 -0.34
C ALA A 62 17.29 23.88 -1.84
N PRO A 63 17.14 24.94 -2.67
CA PRO A 63 16.88 24.77 -4.10
C PRO A 63 17.95 23.93 -4.81
N GLY A 64 17.51 22.90 -5.53
CA GLY A 64 18.39 22.03 -6.32
C GLY A 64 19.24 21.05 -5.49
N GLN A 65 19.01 20.95 -4.18
CA GLN A 65 19.78 20.06 -3.28
C GLN A 65 18.98 18.83 -2.83
N GLY A 66 17.93 18.48 -3.57
CA GLY A 66 17.10 17.30 -3.31
C GLY A 66 17.92 16.01 -3.23
N GLY A 67 18.84 15.78 -4.17
CA GLY A 67 19.73 14.63 -4.15
C GLY A 67 20.62 14.57 -2.90
N SER A 68 21.23 15.69 -2.52
CA SER A 68 22.10 15.78 -1.33
C SER A 68 21.33 15.50 -0.03
N GLY A 69 20.14 16.09 0.10
CA GLY A 69 19.24 15.85 1.23
C GLY A 69 18.65 14.44 1.24
N GLY A 70 18.39 13.88 0.05
CA GLY A 70 17.89 12.54 -0.14
C GLY A 70 18.90 11.47 0.26
N ASP A 71 20.16 11.64 -0.13
CA ASP A 71 21.27 10.78 0.31
C ASP A 71 21.43 10.77 1.83
N LEU A 72 21.33 11.93 2.48
CA LEU A 72 21.36 11.99 3.95
C LEU A 72 20.11 11.36 4.58
N SER A 73 18.94 11.49 3.95
CA SER A 73 17.72 10.83 4.42
C SER A 73 17.83 9.30 4.32
N ILE A 74 18.45 8.77 3.27
CA ILE A 74 18.75 7.34 3.15
C ILE A 74 19.77 6.92 4.22
N LEU A 75 20.81 7.72 4.45
CA LEU A 75 21.78 7.48 5.53
C LEU A 75 21.12 7.48 6.92
N LEU A 76 20.09 8.30 7.13
CA LEU A 76 19.30 8.29 8.37
C LEU A 76 18.63 6.93 8.58
N VAL A 77 17.98 6.38 7.54
CA VAL A 77 17.36 5.06 7.59
C VAL A 77 18.40 3.97 7.83
N ASP A 78 19.56 4.04 7.17
CA ASP A 78 20.64 3.08 7.40
C ASP A 78 21.23 3.18 8.81
N THR A 79 21.22 4.36 9.40
CA THR A 79 21.61 4.56 10.81
C THR A 79 20.57 3.94 11.75
N TYR A 80 19.26 4.03 11.43
CA TYR A 80 18.22 3.33 12.20
C TYR A 80 18.39 1.82 12.14
N LYS A 81 18.70 1.26 10.96
CA LYS A 81 18.94 -0.19 10.80
C LYS A 81 20.17 -0.65 11.61
N GLN A 82 21.25 0.12 11.60
CA GLN A 82 22.45 -0.18 12.38
C GLN A 82 22.22 -0.07 13.90
N ALA A 83 21.38 0.87 14.31
CA ALA A 83 20.96 1.04 15.70
C ALA A 83 19.88 0.02 16.14
N GLU A 84 19.38 -0.80 15.21
CA GLU A 84 18.22 -1.69 15.40
C GLU A 84 17.01 -0.96 16.01
N LEU A 85 16.82 0.30 15.61
CA LEU A 85 15.76 1.15 16.15
C LEU A 85 14.39 0.66 15.69
N LYS A 86 13.46 0.49 16.64
CA LYS A 86 12.07 0.12 16.36
C LYS A 86 11.30 1.29 15.71
N PRO A 87 10.28 1.03 14.87
CA PRO A 87 9.38 2.04 14.31
C PRO A 87 8.44 2.71 15.32
N ASP A 88 8.99 3.35 16.34
CA ASP A 88 8.22 4.16 17.28
C ASP A 88 7.71 5.48 16.64
N PRO A 89 6.75 6.18 17.26
CA PRO A 89 6.20 7.42 16.72
C PRO A 89 7.25 8.51 16.43
N THR A 90 8.33 8.59 17.22
CA THR A 90 9.37 9.60 17.02
C THR A 90 10.23 9.26 15.80
N ALA A 91 10.64 8.00 15.68
CA ALA A 91 11.42 7.51 14.56
C ALA A 91 10.65 7.67 13.24
N LYS A 92 9.37 7.27 13.23
CA LYS A 92 8.46 7.44 12.08
C LYS A 92 8.25 8.91 11.74
N GLY A 93 7.96 9.75 12.74
CA GLY A 93 7.74 11.19 12.55
C GLY A 93 8.92 11.88 11.85
N ARG A 94 10.16 11.53 12.21
CA ARG A 94 11.36 12.04 11.53
C ARG A 94 11.40 11.62 10.05
N LEU A 95 11.15 10.34 9.75
CA LEU A 95 11.19 9.85 8.38
C LEU A 95 10.08 10.45 7.52
N LEU A 96 8.87 10.60 8.07
CA LEU A 96 7.74 11.25 7.40
C LEU A 96 8.00 12.74 7.15
N THR A 97 8.64 13.42 8.10
CA THR A 97 9.04 14.82 7.92
C THR A 97 10.00 14.98 6.75
N CYS A 98 11.03 14.13 6.67
CA CYS A 98 11.94 14.14 5.52
C CYS A 98 11.18 13.82 4.22
N LEU A 99 10.32 12.79 4.22
CA LEU A 99 9.54 12.38 3.03
C LEU A 99 8.75 13.55 2.43
N ARG A 100 8.05 14.32 3.27
CA ARG A 100 7.23 15.47 2.84
C ARG A 100 8.04 16.66 2.31
N LEU A 101 9.36 16.68 2.52
CA LEU A 101 10.25 17.71 1.99
C LEU A 101 10.87 17.33 0.63
N PHE A 102 10.79 16.06 0.21
CA PHE A 102 11.22 15.71 -1.13
C PHE A 102 10.25 16.31 -2.16
N LYS A 103 10.81 16.78 -3.28
CA LYS A 103 10.02 17.07 -4.46
C LYS A 103 9.59 15.77 -5.16
N SER A 104 8.50 15.83 -5.93
CA SER A 104 7.93 14.64 -6.56
C SER A 104 8.87 14.01 -7.59
N GLU A 105 9.61 14.85 -8.30
CA GLU A 105 10.57 14.52 -9.35
C GLU A 105 11.94 14.05 -8.84
N GLU A 106 12.22 14.16 -7.53
CA GLU A 106 13.54 13.87 -6.98
C GLU A 106 13.89 12.38 -7.10
N PRO A 107 14.94 11.99 -7.87
CA PRO A 107 15.24 10.58 -8.13
C PRO A 107 15.52 9.74 -6.89
N THR A 108 16.11 10.34 -5.86
CA THR A 108 16.44 9.64 -4.60
C THR A 108 15.20 9.29 -3.77
N ARG A 109 14.05 9.93 -4.01
CA ARG A 109 12.82 9.76 -3.22
C ARG A 109 12.28 8.34 -3.24
N LYS A 110 12.22 7.71 -4.42
CA LYS A 110 11.71 6.33 -4.56
C LYS A 110 12.58 5.33 -3.78
N LYS A 111 13.90 5.51 -3.81
CA LYS A 111 14.82 4.72 -3.00
C LYS A 111 14.58 4.97 -1.51
N TYR A 112 14.47 6.23 -1.09
CA TYR A 112 14.19 6.58 0.30
C TYR A 112 12.90 5.93 0.84
N ILE A 113 11.80 5.98 0.08
CA ILE A 113 10.55 5.29 0.43
C ILE A 113 10.77 3.78 0.57
N GLY A 114 11.46 3.15 -0.39
CA GLY A 114 11.78 1.73 -0.33
C GLY A 114 12.59 1.35 0.92
N GLU A 115 13.62 2.11 1.26
CA GLU A 115 14.45 1.87 2.45
C GLU A 115 13.66 2.08 3.76
N MET A 116 12.81 3.12 3.80
CA MET A 116 11.92 3.41 4.93
C MET A 116 10.95 2.24 5.19
N ILE A 117 10.30 1.74 4.13
CA ILE A 117 9.39 0.58 4.24
C ILE A 117 10.17 -0.67 4.65
N ALA A 118 11.31 -0.95 4.03
CA ALA A 118 12.15 -2.11 4.37
C ALA A 118 12.64 -2.10 5.82
N TRP A 119 13.03 -0.94 6.35
CA TRP A 119 13.36 -0.77 7.77
C TRP A 119 12.15 -1.09 8.65
N SER A 120 10.98 -0.52 8.35
CA SER A 120 9.78 -0.72 9.16
C SER A 120 9.27 -2.16 9.14
N SER A 121 9.40 -2.85 8.00
CA SER A 121 9.09 -4.28 7.84
C SER A 121 10.01 -5.15 8.70
N LYS A 122 11.32 -4.84 8.71
CA LYS A 122 12.33 -5.63 9.42
C LYS A 122 12.31 -5.44 10.94
N PHE A 123 12.09 -4.21 11.41
CA PHE A 123 12.23 -3.84 12.83
C PHE A 123 10.89 -3.53 13.51
N GLY A 124 9.78 -3.55 12.77
CA GLY A 124 8.43 -3.30 13.26
C GLY A 124 7.58 -4.56 13.39
N GLU A 125 6.29 -4.33 13.64
CA GLU A 125 5.30 -5.39 13.88
C GLU A 125 4.66 -5.91 12.60
N TYR A 126 4.73 -5.13 11.52
CA TYR A 126 4.05 -5.40 10.26
C TYR A 126 5.05 -5.94 9.23
N PRO A 127 4.99 -7.22 8.85
CA PRO A 127 5.96 -7.82 7.93
C PRO A 127 5.98 -7.16 6.54
N ALA A 128 4.88 -6.53 6.14
CA ALA A 128 4.79 -5.81 4.87
C ALA A 128 5.25 -4.34 4.96
N GLY A 129 5.60 -3.83 6.14
CA GLY A 129 5.92 -2.42 6.39
C GLY A 129 4.86 -1.72 7.25
N ASP A 130 5.25 -0.62 7.91
CA ASP A 130 4.37 0.13 8.80
C ASP A 130 3.21 0.82 8.03
N PRO A 131 1.95 0.64 8.46
CA PRO A 131 0.78 1.20 7.77
C PRO A 131 0.75 2.72 7.62
N GLU A 132 1.28 3.46 8.58
CA GLU A 132 1.33 4.94 8.53
C GLU A 132 2.33 5.41 7.48
N LEU A 133 3.50 4.77 7.42
CA LEU A 133 4.51 5.04 6.39
C LEU A 133 3.98 4.71 4.99
N HIS A 134 3.27 3.59 4.85
CA HIS A 134 2.56 3.24 3.62
C HIS A 134 1.49 4.28 3.26
N HIS A 135 0.64 4.68 4.20
CA HIS A 135 -0.39 5.68 3.96
C HIS A 135 0.19 6.98 3.42
N VAL A 136 1.20 7.56 4.08
CA VAL A 136 1.78 8.84 3.64
C VAL A 136 2.47 8.72 2.28
N ALA A 137 3.24 7.66 2.04
CA ALA A 137 3.88 7.44 0.73
C ALA A 137 2.83 7.27 -0.38
N GLY A 138 1.79 6.48 -0.12
CA GLY A 138 0.69 6.25 -1.05
C GLY A 138 -0.12 7.51 -1.34
N SER A 139 -0.40 8.33 -0.33
CA SER A 139 -1.12 9.61 -0.49
C SER A 139 -0.32 10.60 -1.35
N LEU A 140 1.00 10.70 -1.16
CA LEU A 140 1.84 11.54 -2.03
C LEU A 140 1.82 11.05 -3.48
N TYR A 141 1.93 9.75 -3.72
CA TYR A 141 1.81 9.21 -5.08
C TYR A 141 0.42 9.43 -5.68
N ALA A 142 -0.65 9.39 -4.88
CA ALA A 142 -2.00 9.66 -5.35
C ALA A 142 -2.18 11.12 -5.77
N GLU A 143 -1.67 12.07 -4.97
CA GLU A 143 -1.65 13.51 -5.30
C GLU A 143 -0.87 13.81 -6.59
N GLU A 144 0.08 12.96 -6.94
CA GLU A 144 0.95 13.08 -8.12
C GLU A 144 0.45 12.28 -9.32
N HIS A 145 -0.74 11.70 -9.25
CA HIS A 145 -1.32 10.82 -10.29
C HIS A 145 -0.44 9.59 -10.62
N ALA A 146 0.41 9.15 -9.71
CA ALA A 146 1.25 7.96 -9.82
C ALA A 146 0.50 6.72 -9.32
N ALA A 147 -0.63 6.40 -9.96
CA ALA A 147 -1.63 5.45 -9.46
C ALA A 147 -1.08 4.06 -9.07
N TYR A 148 -0.24 3.45 -9.92
CA TYR A 148 0.32 2.13 -9.64
C TYR A 148 1.24 2.10 -8.40
N ASP A 149 2.01 3.16 -8.17
CA ASP A 149 2.85 3.25 -6.97
C ASP A 149 1.95 3.57 -5.75
N ALA A 150 0.93 4.42 -5.91
CA ALA A 150 -0.04 4.73 -4.85
C ALA A 150 -0.81 3.48 -4.38
N GLU A 151 -1.38 2.69 -5.29
CA GLU A 151 -2.11 1.44 -5.00
C GLU A 151 -1.28 0.50 -4.12
N ARG A 152 -0.03 0.22 -4.51
CA ARG A 152 0.87 -0.67 -3.79
C ARG A 152 1.06 -0.27 -2.33
N HIS A 153 1.06 1.03 -2.05
CA HIS A 153 1.21 1.55 -0.70
C HIS A 153 -0.13 1.64 0.03
N LEU A 154 -1.17 2.20 -0.59
CA LEU A 154 -2.45 2.46 0.07
C LEU A 154 -3.14 1.15 0.51
N ILE A 155 -3.02 0.06 -0.25
CA ILE A 155 -3.57 -1.26 0.12
C ILE A 155 -3.01 -1.77 1.47
N LEU A 156 -1.80 -1.35 1.83
CA LEU A 156 -1.11 -1.72 3.08
C LEU A 156 -1.13 -0.61 4.14
N GLY A 157 -1.88 0.47 3.90
CA GLY A 157 -1.88 1.64 4.76
C GLY A 157 -2.90 1.60 5.91
N THR A 158 -3.25 2.78 6.42
CA THR A 158 -4.14 2.95 7.59
C THR A 158 -5.62 2.82 7.22
N LYS A 159 -6.51 3.07 8.21
CA LYS A 159 -7.96 3.14 8.00
C LYS A 159 -8.41 4.28 7.05
N GLU A 160 -7.54 5.25 6.80
CA GLU A 160 -7.80 6.40 5.91
C GLU A 160 -7.42 6.10 4.45
N SER A 161 -6.47 5.18 4.23
CA SER A 161 -6.01 4.79 2.89
C SER A 161 -7.10 4.32 1.92
N PRO A 162 -8.15 3.59 2.33
CA PRO A 162 -9.18 3.12 1.40
C PRO A 162 -9.94 4.25 0.72
N GLU A 163 -10.15 5.37 1.43
CA GLU A 163 -10.82 6.54 0.88
C GLU A 163 -9.91 7.29 -0.10
N VAL A 164 -8.63 7.47 0.26
CA VAL A 164 -7.63 8.07 -0.65
C VAL A 164 -7.52 7.27 -1.94
N LEU A 165 -7.41 5.94 -1.83
CA LEU A 165 -7.32 5.04 -2.98
C LEU A 165 -8.56 5.14 -3.87
N ALA A 166 -9.76 5.05 -3.27
CA ALA A 166 -11.01 5.13 -4.03
C ALA A 166 -11.21 6.48 -4.72
N ARG A 167 -10.82 7.59 -4.09
CA ARG A 167 -10.90 8.92 -4.70
C ARG A 167 -9.91 9.07 -5.85
N MET A 168 -8.68 8.59 -5.69
CA MET A 168 -7.68 8.58 -6.77
C MET A 168 -8.18 7.77 -7.97
N GLU A 169 -8.69 6.56 -7.75
CA GLU A 169 -9.25 5.72 -8.82
C GLU A 169 -10.49 6.36 -9.47
N TYR A 170 -11.28 7.10 -8.69
CA TYR A 170 -12.41 7.85 -9.23
C TYR A 170 -11.97 9.03 -10.11
N GLU A 171 -10.95 9.78 -9.68
CA GLU A 171 -10.38 10.85 -10.50
C GLU A 171 -9.75 10.31 -11.78
N TRP A 172 -9.06 9.17 -11.71
CA TRP A 172 -8.53 8.50 -12.91
C TRP A 172 -9.66 8.04 -13.85
N PHE A 173 -10.74 7.46 -13.29
CA PHE A 173 -11.93 7.09 -14.06
C PHE A 173 -12.55 8.26 -14.83
N LYS A 174 -12.48 9.50 -14.35
CA LYS A 174 -13.10 10.65 -15.03
C LYS A 174 -12.48 10.95 -16.39
N GLU A 175 -11.28 10.44 -16.66
CA GLU A 175 -10.61 10.53 -17.96
C GLU A 175 -11.08 9.45 -18.95
N ASP A 176 -11.96 8.55 -18.51
CA ASP A 176 -12.42 7.37 -19.25
C ASP A 176 -13.95 7.35 -19.44
N GLU A 177 -14.45 6.36 -20.18
CA GLU A 177 -15.88 6.20 -20.44
C GLU A 177 -16.65 5.68 -19.23
N SER A 178 -17.91 6.11 -19.09
CA SER A 178 -18.76 5.76 -17.94
C SER A 178 -18.92 4.24 -17.69
N HIS A 179 -18.83 3.41 -18.73
CA HIS A 179 -18.94 1.96 -18.60
C HIS A 179 -17.70 1.32 -17.93
N MET A 180 -16.57 2.03 -17.90
CA MET A 180 -15.30 1.60 -17.30
C MET A 180 -15.27 1.77 -15.77
N ALA A 181 -16.26 2.44 -15.17
CA ALA A 181 -16.28 2.75 -13.74
C ALA A 181 -16.05 1.52 -12.84
N ALA A 182 -16.58 0.36 -13.24
CA ALA A 182 -16.38 -0.88 -12.49
C ALA A 182 -14.91 -1.33 -12.45
N GLN A 183 -14.14 -1.07 -13.50
CA GLN A 183 -12.72 -1.44 -13.58
C GLN A 183 -11.90 -0.65 -12.56
N TYR A 184 -12.09 0.67 -12.49
CA TYR A 184 -11.43 1.52 -11.50
C TYR A 184 -11.89 1.21 -10.07
N ALA A 185 -13.20 1.00 -9.86
CA ALA A 185 -13.71 0.58 -8.56
C ALA A 185 -13.08 -0.74 -8.08
N ALA A 186 -12.89 -1.71 -8.98
CA ALA A 186 -12.27 -2.99 -8.63
C ALA A 186 -10.82 -2.86 -8.19
N ARG A 187 -10.05 -1.91 -8.74
CA ARG A 187 -8.67 -1.62 -8.31
C ARG A 187 -8.60 -1.18 -6.86
N ALA A 188 -9.61 -0.46 -6.38
CA ALA A 188 -9.72 -0.08 -4.98
C ALA A 188 -10.36 -1.16 -4.08
N VAL A 189 -11.12 -2.11 -4.63
CA VAL A 189 -11.92 -3.06 -3.83
C VAL A 189 -11.28 -4.45 -3.74
N LEU A 190 -10.94 -5.05 -4.88
CA LEU A 190 -10.48 -6.45 -4.94
C LEU A 190 -9.16 -6.67 -4.19
N PRO A 191 -8.14 -5.78 -4.27
CA PRO A 191 -6.91 -5.98 -3.52
C PRO A 191 -7.11 -6.00 -2.00
N TYR A 192 -8.00 -5.17 -1.45
CA TYR A 192 -8.33 -5.23 -0.03
C TYR A 192 -9.02 -6.53 0.37
N LEU A 193 -9.86 -7.11 -0.50
CA LEU A 193 -10.42 -8.44 -0.23
C LEU A 193 -9.33 -9.51 -0.25
N VAL A 194 -8.40 -9.46 -1.21
CA VAL A 194 -7.26 -10.38 -1.30
C VAL A 194 -6.31 -10.27 -0.10
N THR A 195 -6.19 -9.10 0.52
CA THR A 195 -5.41 -8.90 1.75
C THR A 195 -6.22 -9.09 3.04
N ALA A 196 -7.38 -9.75 2.95
CA ALA A 196 -8.26 -10.05 4.09
C ALA A 196 -8.83 -8.81 4.81
N ASN A 197 -8.89 -7.66 4.16
CA ASN A 197 -9.35 -6.39 4.73
C ASN A 197 -10.74 -5.99 4.21
N VAL A 198 -11.77 -6.72 4.67
CA VAL A 198 -13.18 -6.49 4.28
C VAL A 198 -13.66 -5.08 4.64
N ARG A 199 -13.17 -4.50 5.74
CA ARG A 199 -13.50 -3.12 6.16
C ARG A 199 -13.04 -2.11 5.11
N ALA A 200 -11.79 -2.19 4.70
CA ALA A 200 -11.22 -1.31 3.68
C ALA A 200 -11.91 -1.49 2.32
N ALA A 201 -12.15 -2.74 1.89
CA ALA A 201 -12.86 -3.01 0.64
C ALA A 201 -14.25 -2.36 0.60
N ASN A 202 -15.00 -2.42 1.71
CA ASN A 202 -16.29 -1.74 1.83
C ASN A 202 -16.15 -0.21 1.84
N ALA A 203 -15.16 0.33 2.56
CA ALA A 203 -14.91 1.78 2.60
C ALA A 203 -14.57 2.32 1.20
N SER A 204 -13.69 1.64 0.45
CA SER A 204 -13.34 2.01 -0.92
C SER A 204 -14.54 1.95 -1.86
N TYR A 205 -15.34 0.87 -1.81
CA TYR A 205 -16.54 0.77 -2.64
C TYR A 205 -17.52 1.90 -2.36
N ARG A 206 -17.77 2.22 -1.08
CA ARG A 206 -18.67 3.31 -0.68
C ARG A 206 -18.15 4.67 -1.13
N ALA A 207 -16.86 4.95 -0.94
CA ALA A 207 -16.25 6.21 -1.36
C ALA A 207 -16.36 6.40 -2.88
N PHE A 208 -16.00 5.38 -3.65
CA PHE A 208 -16.08 5.40 -5.12
C PHE A 208 -17.52 5.59 -5.62
N THR A 209 -18.46 4.78 -5.13
CA THR A 209 -19.88 4.84 -5.56
C THR A 209 -20.58 6.11 -5.12
N SER A 210 -20.20 6.69 -3.98
CA SER A 210 -20.69 7.99 -3.53
C SER A 210 -20.25 9.10 -4.47
N ALA A 211 -18.95 9.13 -4.84
CA ALA A 211 -18.43 10.08 -5.82
C ALA A 211 -19.11 9.92 -7.19
N LEU A 212 -19.24 8.68 -7.70
CA LEU A 212 -19.92 8.37 -8.94
C LEU A 212 -21.38 8.83 -8.94
N SER A 213 -22.09 8.63 -7.83
CA SER A 213 -23.49 9.03 -7.70
C SER A 213 -23.66 10.55 -7.65
N GLN A 214 -22.75 11.27 -7.01
CA GLN A 214 -22.79 12.73 -6.93
C GLN A 214 -22.53 13.39 -8.29
N ASP A 215 -21.62 12.81 -9.07
CA ASP A 215 -21.20 13.36 -10.37
C ASP A 215 -22.11 12.90 -11.52
N LYS A 216 -22.43 11.59 -11.58
CA LYS A 216 -23.11 10.95 -12.73
C LYS A 216 -24.40 10.19 -12.36
N GLY A 217 -24.88 10.27 -11.12
CA GLY A 217 -25.97 9.42 -10.60
C GLY A 217 -27.28 9.46 -11.41
N THR A 218 -27.74 10.66 -11.78
CA THR A 218 -28.97 10.85 -12.58
C THR A 218 -28.82 10.29 -13.99
N GLN A 219 -27.63 10.39 -14.59
CA GLN A 219 -27.35 9.88 -15.94
C GLN A 219 -27.31 8.34 -15.97
N LEU A 220 -26.89 7.73 -14.86
CA LEU A 220 -26.72 6.28 -14.74
C LEU A 220 -27.98 5.56 -14.22
N ASN A 221 -29.08 6.29 -13.97
CA ASN A 221 -30.32 5.76 -13.38
C ASN A 221 -30.04 4.91 -12.12
N ALA A 222 -29.16 5.43 -11.24
CA ALA A 222 -28.79 4.71 -10.03
C ALA A 222 -30.01 4.52 -9.10
N GLN A 223 -30.17 3.31 -8.57
CA GLN A 223 -31.28 2.94 -7.69
C GLN A 223 -30.75 2.52 -6.33
N ASP A 224 -31.31 3.09 -5.27
CA ASP A 224 -31.01 2.64 -3.91
C ASP A 224 -31.89 1.42 -3.57
N VAL A 225 -31.22 0.32 -3.27
CA VAL A 225 -31.85 -0.92 -2.82
C VAL A 225 -31.46 -1.14 -1.36
N SER A 226 -32.38 -0.80 -0.47
CA SER A 226 -32.26 -1.02 0.96
C SER A 226 -32.99 -2.29 1.38
N SER A 227 -32.36 -3.08 2.23
CA SER A 227 -32.97 -4.20 2.94
C SER A 227 -32.82 -4.00 4.44
N SER A 228 -33.49 -4.80 5.27
CA SER A 228 -33.31 -4.79 6.73
C SER A 228 -31.87 -5.04 7.19
N SER A 229 -31.00 -5.50 6.28
CA SER A 229 -29.66 -5.96 6.61
C SER A 229 -28.56 -5.21 5.86
N ALA A 230 -28.83 -4.62 4.70
CA ALA A 230 -27.82 -4.00 3.85
C ALA A 230 -28.43 -2.98 2.89
N ASP A 231 -27.68 -1.90 2.65
CA ASP A 231 -27.92 -0.90 1.61
C ASP A 231 -26.94 -1.10 0.47
N ILE A 232 -27.46 -1.24 -0.74
CA ILE A 232 -26.65 -1.32 -1.97
C ILE A 232 -27.24 -0.41 -3.04
N ARG A 233 -26.37 0.27 -3.76
CA ARG A 233 -26.76 1.05 -4.93
C ARG A 233 -26.58 0.22 -6.19
N ILE A 234 -27.62 0.17 -7.01
CA ILE A 234 -27.64 -0.57 -8.26
C ILE A 234 -27.54 0.41 -9.43
N TYR A 235 -26.61 0.13 -10.34
CA TYR A 235 -26.35 0.86 -11.57
C TYR A 235 -26.71 -0.05 -12.75
N PRO A 236 -27.92 0.06 -13.34
CA PRO A 236 -28.38 -0.86 -14.39
C PRO A 236 -27.44 -0.91 -15.60
N SER A 237 -26.83 0.22 -15.94
CA SER A 237 -25.87 0.37 -17.06
C SER A 237 -24.45 -0.11 -16.73
N ILE A 238 -24.14 -0.47 -15.48
CA ILE A 238 -22.79 -0.89 -15.06
C ILE A 238 -22.88 -2.22 -14.26
N PRO A 239 -23.14 -3.35 -14.94
CA PRO A 239 -23.37 -4.64 -14.27
C PRO A 239 -22.24 -5.08 -13.35
N LEU A 240 -20.98 -4.88 -13.75
CA LEU A 240 -19.83 -5.28 -12.94
C LEU A 240 -19.68 -4.45 -11.65
N LEU A 241 -20.18 -3.22 -11.59
CA LEU A 241 -20.21 -2.44 -10.35
C LEU A 241 -21.23 -3.00 -9.36
N ASN A 242 -22.36 -3.50 -9.87
CA ASN A 242 -23.34 -4.22 -9.06
C ASN A 242 -22.76 -5.55 -8.54
N PHE A 243 -22.01 -6.26 -9.40
CA PHE A 243 -21.29 -7.46 -9.00
C PHE A 243 -20.33 -7.19 -7.83
N LEU A 244 -19.52 -6.13 -7.87
CA LEU A 244 -18.62 -5.77 -6.77
C LEU A 244 -19.37 -5.51 -5.46
N GLY A 245 -20.47 -4.75 -5.49
CA GLY A 245 -21.28 -4.48 -4.30
C GLY A 245 -21.91 -5.75 -3.73
N LEU A 246 -22.46 -6.62 -4.58
CA LEU A 246 -23.04 -7.90 -4.17
C LEU A 246 -21.97 -8.89 -3.68
N LEU A 247 -20.76 -8.86 -4.25
CA LEU A 247 -19.62 -9.65 -3.81
C LEU A 247 -19.23 -9.28 -2.38
N LEU A 248 -19.20 -7.98 -2.05
CA LEU A 248 -18.94 -7.51 -0.69
C LEU A 248 -19.98 -8.02 0.31
N LEU A 249 -21.26 -8.00 -0.06
CA LEU A 249 -22.33 -8.58 0.77
C LEU A 249 -22.18 -10.10 0.92
N ALA A 250 -21.84 -10.80 -0.17
CA ALA A 250 -21.60 -12.24 -0.14
C ALA A 250 -20.41 -12.59 0.75
N VAL A 251 -19.33 -11.81 0.74
CA VAL A 251 -18.16 -12.01 1.61
C VAL A 251 -18.52 -11.86 3.09
N GLN A 252 -19.41 -10.93 3.43
CA GLN A 252 -19.78 -10.68 4.82
C GLN A 252 -20.78 -11.69 5.40
N ARG A 253 -21.72 -12.17 4.58
CA ARG A 253 -22.90 -12.91 5.07
C ARG A 253 -23.35 -14.07 4.18
N GLY A 254 -22.75 -14.22 3.01
CA GLY A 254 -23.10 -15.25 2.04
C GLY A 254 -22.36 -16.57 2.29
N GLY A 255 -22.85 -17.63 1.65
CA GLY A 255 -22.16 -18.91 1.55
C GLY A 255 -21.64 -19.17 0.14
N ALA A 256 -20.94 -20.29 -0.05
CA ALA A 256 -20.40 -20.69 -1.35
C ALA A 256 -21.46 -20.72 -2.47
N ASP A 257 -22.71 -21.09 -2.15
CA ASP A 257 -23.81 -21.11 -3.12
C ASP A 257 -24.21 -19.71 -3.58
N VAL A 258 -24.20 -18.72 -2.68
CA VAL A 258 -24.46 -17.31 -3.02
C VAL A 258 -23.37 -16.80 -3.97
N TYR A 259 -22.10 -17.10 -3.67
CA TYR A 259 -20.99 -16.73 -4.56
C TYR A 259 -21.08 -17.39 -5.94
N ARG A 260 -21.42 -18.69 -6.01
CA ARG A 260 -21.61 -19.41 -7.28
C ARG A 260 -22.77 -18.85 -8.08
N GLN A 261 -23.89 -18.55 -7.44
CA GLN A 261 -25.04 -17.91 -8.11
C GLN A 261 -24.66 -16.53 -8.65
N LEU A 262 -23.93 -15.73 -7.85
CA LEU A 262 -23.47 -14.41 -8.25
C LEU A 262 -22.53 -14.49 -9.47
N THR A 263 -21.50 -15.33 -9.41
CA THR A 263 -20.54 -15.50 -10.53
C THR A 263 -21.22 -16.08 -11.78
N THR A 264 -22.19 -16.98 -11.63
CA THR A 264 -22.99 -17.51 -12.74
C THR A 264 -23.82 -16.39 -13.39
N LYS A 265 -24.52 -15.59 -12.59
CA LYS A 265 -25.36 -14.47 -13.07
C LYS A 265 -24.55 -13.43 -13.85
N TYR A 266 -23.33 -13.13 -13.42
CA TYR A 266 -22.47 -12.14 -14.08
C TYR A 266 -21.44 -12.75 -15.04
N SER A 267 -21.52 -14.05 -15.34
CA SER A 267 -20.49 -14.79 -16.08
C SER A 267 -20.14 -14.19 -17.44
N THR A 268 -21.12 -13.70 -18.22
CA THR A 268 -20.86 -13.03 -19.51
C THR A 268 -19.95 -11.82 -19.35
N HIS A 269 -20.24 -10.95 -18.38
CA HIS A 269 -19.46 -9.74 -18.12
C HIS A 269 -18.09 -10.07 -17.51
N LEU A 270 -18.02 -11.09 -16.63
CA LEU A 270 -16.75 -11.49 -16.01
C LEU A 270 -15.75 -12.05 -17.01
N ARG A 271 -16.21 -12.69 -18.10
CA ARG A 271 -15.33 -13.16 -19.19
C ARG A 271 -14.63 -12.01 -19.92
N GLU A 272 -15.22 -10.82 -19.93
CA GLU A 272 -14.66 -9.64 -20.59
C GLU A 272 -13.56 -8.97 -19.74
N VAL A 273 -13.50 -9.24 -18.43
CA VAL A 273 -12.49 -8.71 -17.49
C VAL A 273 -11.54 -9.79 -16.99
N SER A 274 -10.67 -10.26 -17.90
CA SER A 274 -9.67 -11.29 -17.60
C SER A 274 -8.78 -10.96 -16.39
N SER A 275 -8.48 -9.69 -16.17
CA SER A 275 -7.64 -9.20 -15.07
C SER A 275 -8.18 -9.51 -13.67
N TRP A 276 -9.48 -9.77 -13.51
CA TRP A 276 -10.07 -10.04 -12.19
C TRP A 276 -10.01 -11.51 -11.79
N HIS A 277 -9.72 -12.43 -12.72
CA HIS A 277 -9.90 -13.87 -12.51
C HIS A 277 -9.06 -14.40 -11.33
N GLU A 278 -7.77 -14.07 -11.29
CA GLU A 278 -6.88 -14.51 -10.21
C GLU A 278 -7.34 -13.98 -8.84
N GLN A 279 -7.75 -12.72 -8.78
CA GLN A 279 -8.26 -12.09 -7.56
C GLN A 279 -9.57 -12.75 -7.10
N LEU A 280 -10.48 -13.05 -8.03
CA LEU A 280 -11.73 -13.73 -7.72
C LEU A 280 -11.51 -15.19 -7.30
N GLU A 281 -10.53 -15.89 -7.85
CA GLU A 281 -10.13 -17.22 -7.37
C GLU A 281 -9.57 -17.18 -5.94
N LEU A 282 -8.71 -16.21 -5.64
CA LEU A 282 -8.21 -15.93 -4.29
C LEU A 282 -9.37 -15.68 -3.33
N ILE A 283 -10.31 -14.80 -3.70
CA ILE A 283 -11.49 -14.46 -2.88
C ILE A 283 -12.41 -15.68 -2.69
N ALA A 284 -12.63 -16.48 -3.74
CA ALA A 284 -13.42 -17.71 -3.69
C ALA A 284 -12.85 -18.72 -2.68
N GLU A 285 -11.52 -18.87 -2.68
CA GLU A 285 -10.82 -19.74 -1.75
C GLU A 285 -10.88 -19.20 -0.31
N MET A 286 -10.51 -17.93 -0.12
CA MET A 286 -10.40 -17.29 1.21
C MET A 286 -11.73 -17.22 1.96
N TYR A 287 -12.79 -16.75 1.29
CA TYR A 287 -14.06 -16.42 1.96
C TYR A 287 -15.12 -17.50 1.79
N PHE A 288 -15.03 -18.33 0.75
CA PHE A 288 -16.07 -19.31 0.41
C PHE A 288 -15.57 -20.76 0.40
N GLN A 289 -14.28 -21.00 0.68
CA GLN A 289 -13.66 -22.32 0.72
C GLN A 289 -13.81 -23.10 -0.60
N ILE A 290 -13.96 -22.39 -1.72
CA ILE A 290 -14.03 -22.97 -3.05
C ILE A 290 -12.60 -23.21 -3.53
N GLN A 291 -12.24 -24.49 -3.67
CA GLN A 291 -10.92 -24.87 -4.14
C GLN A 291 -10.67 -24.34 -5.55
N ARG A 292 -9.48 -23.81 -5.79
CA ARG A 292 -9.09 -23.38 -7.14
C ARG A 292 -9.11 -24.55 -8.09
N PRO A 293 -9.54 -24.35 -9.34
CA PRO A 293 -9.27 -25.29 -10.40
C PRO A 293 -7.78 -25.59 -10.42
N ARG A 294 -7.39 -26.88 -10.47
CA ARG A 294 -5.98 -27.23 -10.65
C ARG A 294 -5.50 -26.55 -11.93
N GLN A 295 -4.46 -25.73 -11.84
CA GLN A 295 -3.76 -25.25 -13.03
C GLN A 295 -3.32 -26.48 -13.82
N SER A 296 -3.96 -26.72 -14.96
CA SER A 296 -3.54 -27.76 -15.88
C SER A 296 -2.15 -27.38 -16.38
N ASN A 297 -1.19 -28.28 -16.23
CA ASN A 297 0.10 -28.13 -16.88
C ASN A 297 -0.01 -28.89 -18.20
N PRO A 298 -0.14 -28.20 -19.35
CA PRO A 298 -0.45 -28.86 -20.62
C PRO A 298 0.58 -29.93 -20.99
N LEU A 299 1.83 -29.75 -20.55
CA LEU A 299 2.90 -30.71 -20.79
C LEU A 299 2.75 -31.99 -19.94
N MET A 300 2.31 -31.85 -18.68
CA MET A 300 2.05 -32.98 -17.80
C MET A 300 0.76 -33.71 -18.19
N ASP A 301 -0.27 -32.97 -18.62
CA ASP A 301 -1.51 -33.55 -19.13
C ASP A 301 -1.26 -34.31 -20.44
N MET A 302 -0.43 -33.77 -21.35
CA MET A 302 -0.01 -34.48 -22.57
C MET A 302 0.86 -35.70 -22.27
N MET A 303 1.81 -35.61 -21.34
CA MET A 303 2.64 -36.76 -20.94
C MET A 303 1.80 -37.85 -20.26
N SER A 304 0.84 -37.48 -19.41
CA SER A 304 -0.09 -38.41 -18.77
C SER A 304 -1.06 -39.05 -19.78
N GLY A 305 -1.49 -38.31 -20.80
CA GLY A 305 -2.29 -38.82 -21.92
C GLY A 305 -1.52 -39.75 -22.85
N PHE A 306 -0.21 -39.58 -22.98
CA PHE A 306 0.65 -40.42 -23.84
C PHE A 306 1.22 -41.64 -23.11
N PHE A 307 1.45 -41.57 -21.80
CA PHE A 307 2.01 -42.67 -20.99
C PHE A 307 1.00 -43.38 -20.08
N GLY A 308 -0.22 -42.88 -19.92
CA GLY A 308 -1.16 -43.29 -18.86
C GLY A 308 -2.51 -43.82 -19.35
N GLY A 309 -2.52 -44.73 -20.33
CA GLY A 309 -3.69 -45.54 -20.65
C GLY A 309 -3.93 -46.62 -19.59
N GLY A 310 -4.49 -46.27 -18.43
CA GLY A 310 -4.83 -47.25 -17.40
C GLY A 310 -5.35 -46.61 -16.13
N GLY A 311 -6.65 -46.76 -15.87
CA GLY A 311 -7.31 -46.27 -14.66
C GLY A 311 -6.64 -46.78 -13.40
N GLY A 312 -6.08 -45.87 -12.61
CA GLY A 312 -5.47 -46.14 -11.31
C GLY A 312 -5.88 -45.05 -10.31
N ALA A 313 -6.51 -45.47 -9.22
CA ALA A 313 -7.07 -44.62 -8.19
C ALA A 313 -6.05 -43.60 -7.63
N ALA A 314 -6.44 -42.32 -7.63
CA ALA A 314 -5.63 -41.24 -7.07
C ALA A 314 -5.56 -41.36 -5.54
N LYS A 315 -4.34 -41.50 -5.01
CA LYS A 315 -4.07 -41.34 -3.56
C LYS A 315 -4.20 -39.86 -3.16
N PRO A 316 -4.75 -39.55 -1.97
CA PRO A 316 -4.83 -38.18 -1.49
C PRO A 316 -3.43 -37.66 -1.13
N ALA A 317 -3.06 -36.52 -1.70
CA ALA A 317 -1.85 -35.78 -1.36
C ALA A 317 -2.01 -35.04 -0.03
N PRO A 318 -0.92 -34.81 0.73
CA PRO A 318 -0.99 -34.20 2.06
C PRO A 318 -1.43 -32.73 1.98
N ARG A 319 -2.36 -32.35 2.86
CA ARG A 319 -2.79 -30.97 3.07
C ARG A 319 -1.59 -30.12 3.46
N ARG A 320 -1.35 -29.02 2.73
CA ARG A 320 -0.42 -27.97 3.17
C ARG A 320 -1.03 -27.22 4.36
N PRO A 321 -0.21 -26.74 5.34
CA PRO A 321 -0.72 -26.00 6.48
C PRO A 321 -1.38 -24.70 6.02
N ALA A 322 -2.47 -24.32 6.69
CA ALA A 322 -3.15 -23.05 6.49
C ALA A 322 -2.18 -21.88 6.68
N ILE A 323 -2.17 -20.94 5.74
CA ILE A 323 -1.50 -19.64 5.90
C ILE A 323 -2.34 -18.83 6.89
N GLY A 324 -2.12 -19.08 8.17
CA GLY A 324 -2.60 -18.26 9.27
C GLY A 324 -1.53 -17.22 9.61
N SER A 325 -1.51 -16.12 8.86
CA SER A 325 -0.94 -14.86 9.35
C SER A 325 -1.93 -13.77 9.02
N SER A 326 -2.95 -13.64 9.87
CA SER A 326 -3.68 -12.38 9.97
C SER A 326 -2.64 -11.30 10.25
N MET A 327 -2.46 -10.38 9.31
CA MET A 327 -1.74 -9.14 9.57
C MET A 327 -2.32 -8.55 10.88
N PRO A 328 -1.48 -8.17 11.86
CA PRO A 328 -1.99 -7.51 13.04
C PRO A 328 -2.84 -6.32 12.59
N ALA A 329 -4.07 -6.24 13.10
CA ALA A 329 -4.93 -5.11 12.82
C ALA A 329 -4.28 -3.86 13.44
N ALA A 330 -4.09 -2.81 12.65
CA ALA A 330 -3.57 -1.55 13.16
C ALA A 330 -4.40 -1.08 14.36
N GLU A 331 -3.71 -0.88 15.50
CA GLU A 331 -4.30 -0.40 16.75
C GLU A 331 -5.04 0.93 16.55
N GLY A 332 -6.17 1.06 17.23
CA GLY A 332 -7.15 2.13 17.05
C GLY A 332 -8.57 1.60 16.82
N LEU A 333 -8.87 0.44 17.41
CA LEU A 333 -10.17 -0.21 17.42
C LEU A 333 -11.08 0.49 18.43
N ASP A 334 -11.71 1.57 17.96
CA ASP A 334 -13.05 2.04 18.30
C ASP A 334 -13.62 2.77 17.07
#